data_AF-A0A485N7Q9-F1
#
_entry.id   AF-A0A485N7Q9-F1
#
_cell.length_a   1.000
_cell.length_b   1.000
_cell.length_c   1.000
_cell.angle_alpha   90.00
_cell.angle_beta   90.00
_cell.angle_gamma   90.00
#
_symmetry.space_group_name_H-M   'P 1'
#
loop_
_entity.id
_entity.type
_entity.pdbx_description
1 polymer ?
#
loop_
_entity_poly.entity_id
_entity_poly.type
_entity_poly.pdbx_seq_one_letter_code
_entity_poly.pdbx_strand_id
1 'polypeptide(L)' 'MAVGLNKGHKVTKNTSKPRPKHCPGRLTMHTKFMRDMVQEVCSFAPYERAANHGAAQGL' A
#
# COMPACT_ATOMS: atom_id res chain seq x y z
N MET A 1 -7.10 -11.28 36.52
CA MET A 1 -5.94 -10.57 37.11
C MET A 1 -5.91 -9.16 36.54
N ALA A 2 -5.62 -8.15 37.38
CA ALA A 2 -5.65 -6.73 37.00
C ALA A 2 -4.33 -6.21 36.38
N VAL A 3 -3.27 -7.03 36.40
CA VAL A 3 -1.93 -6.71 35.88
C VAL A 3 -1.40 -7.86 35.02
N GLY A 4 -0.54 -7.56 34.03
CA GLY A 4 0.00 -8.53 33.05
C GLY A 4 -0.48 -8.30 31.60
N LEU A 5 0.15 -8.98 30.63
CA LEU A 5 -0.09 -8.79 29.18
C LEU A 5 -1.49 -9.25 28.71
N ASN A 6 -1.98 -10.34 29.28
CA ASN A 6 -3.33 -10.87 29.01
C ASN A 6 -4.25 -10.66 30.21
N LYS A 7 -4.18 -9.46 30.81
CA LYS A 7 -5.07 -9.03 31.90
C LYS A 7 -6.48 -8.77 31.36
N GLY A 8 -7.47 -8.91 32.24
CA GLY A 8 -8.88 -8.72 31.90
C GLY A 8 -9.75 -9.96 32.12
N HIS A 9 -11.05 -9.79 31.91
CA HIS A 9 -12.03 -10.87 31.97
C HIS A 9 -12.00 -11.68 30.66
N LYS A 10 -12.05 -13.02 30.77
CA LYS A 10 -12.05 -13.90 29.61
C LYS A 10 -13.43 -13.82 28.94
N VAL A 11 -13.52 -13.02 27.88
CA VAL A 11 -14.72 -12.85 27.05
C VAL A 11 -14.49 -13.49 25.68
N THR A 12 -15.56 -13.97 25.05
CA THR A 12 -15.56 -14.37 23.64
C THR A 12 -15.30 -13.16 22.74
N LYS A 13 -14.25 -13.21 21.91
CA LYS A 13 -13.90 -12.09 21.03
C LYS A 13 -14.84 -12.03 19.82
N ASN A 14 -15.41 -10.86 19.56
CA ASN A 14 -16.21 -10.61 18.35
C ASN A 14 -15.30 -10.06 17.23
N THR A 15 -15.40 -10.63 16.03
CA THR A 15 -14.71 -10.12 14.84
C THR A 15 -15.54 -9.01 14.20
N SER A 16 -15.09 -7.76 14.34
CA SER A 16 -15.75 -6.63 13.68
C SER A 16 -15.50 -6.66 12.18
N LYS A 17 -16.50 -6.23 11.39
CA LYS A 17 -16.34 -6.08 9.94
C LYS A 17 -15.23 -5.06 9.62
N PRO A 18 -14.33 -5.34 8.66
CA PRO A 18 -13.30 -4.40 8.27
C PRO A 18 -13.96 -3.12 7.73
N ARG A 19 -13.52 -1.97 8.26
CA ARG A 19 -14.02 -0.65 7.83
C ARG A 19 -13.22 -0.15 6.62
N PRO A 20 -13.83 0.53 5.64
CA PRO A 20 -13.12 1.08 4.49
C PRO A 20 -11.92 1.97 4.85
N LYS A 21 -11.99 2.71 5.96
CA LYS A 21 -10.88 3.53 6.48
C LYS A 21 -9.62 2.74 6.86
N HIS A 22 -9.71 1.42 7.03
CA HIS A 22 -8.56 0.54 7.31
C HIS A 22 -7.85 0.06 6.05
N CYS A 23 -8.37 0.40 4.86
CA CYS A 23 -7.79 0.01 3.58
C CYS A 23 -7.22 1.21 2.76
N PRO A 24 -6.54 2.21 3.37
CA PRO A 24 -5.88 3.25 2.58
C PRO A 24 -4.73 2.64 1.78
N GLY A 25 -4.51 3.15 0.56
CA GLY A 25 -3.43 2.69 -0.31
C GLY A 25 -3.66 1.33 -0.99
N ARG A 26 -4.83 0.70 -0.82
CA ARG A 26 -5.14 -0.54 -1.53
C ARG A 26 -5.26 -0.28 -3.03
N LEU A 27 -4.44 -0.97 -3.81
CA LEU A 27 -4.48 -0.90 -5.26
C LEU A 27 -5.70 -1.63 -5.80
N THR A 28 -6.50 -0.94 -6.61
CA THR A 28 -7.61 -1.55 -7.36
C THR A 28 -7.20 -1.76 -8.81
N MET A 29 -7.82 -2.73 -9.48
CA MET A 29 -7.51 -3.04 -10.89
C MET A 29 -7.65 -1.81 -11.80
N HIS A 30 -8.68 -1.00 -11.57
CA HIS A 30 -8.90 0.24 -12.32
C HIS A 30 -7.79 1.27 -12.08
N THR A 31 -7.42 1.50 -10.81
CA THR A 31 -6.36 2.47 -10.50
C THR A 31 -4.99 2.04 -11.01
N LYS A 32 -4.70 0.73 -11.06
CA LYS A 32 -3.47 0.22 -11.64
C LYS A 32 -3.44 0.48 -13.15
N PHE A 33 -4.47 0.06 -13.86
CA PHE A 33 -4.59 0.23 -15.30
C PHE A 33 -4.46 1.71 -15.73
N MET A 34 -5.13 2.62 -15.01
CA MET A 34 -5.05 4.05 -15.29
C MET A 34 -3.64 4.62 -15.03
N ARG A 35 -2.95 4.17 -13.98
CA ARG A 35 -1.56 4.61 -13.70
C ARG A 35 -0.59 4.11 -14.77
N ASP A 36 -0.72 2.85 -15.18
CA ASP A 36 0.13 2.25 -16.21
C ASP A 36 -0.04 2.98 -17.55
N MET A 37 -1.29 3.28 -17.95
CA MET A 37 -1.60 4.06 -19.16
C MET A 37 -1.02 5.48 -19.12
N VAL A 38 -1.18 6.18 -17.99
CA VAL A 38 -0.67 7.56 -17.86
C VAL A 38 0.86 7.59 -17.90
N GLN A 39 1.53 6.62 -17.29
CA GLN A 39 2.99 6.52 -17.30
C GLN A 39 3.54 6.27 -18.71
N GLU A 40 2.84 5.46 -19.52
CA GLU A 40 3.21 5.20 -20.91
C GLU A 40 3.09 6.46 -21.79
N VAL A 41 2.00 7.22 -21.63
CA VAL A 41 1.71 8.41 -22.46
C VAL A 41 2.55 9.62 -22.04
N CYS A 42 2.61 9.93 -20.75
CA CYS A 42 3.19 11.19 -20.25
C CYS A 42 4.72 11.14 -20.11
N SER A 43 5.33 9.96 -20.31
CA SER A 43 6.77 9.70 -20.13
C SER A 43 7.27 10.00 -18.71
N PHE A 44 8.54 9.68 -18.44
CA PHE A 44 9.17 9.97 -17.15
C PHE A 44 9.58 11.43 -17.03
N ALA A 45 9.47 11.99 -15.82
CA ALA A 45 10.00 13.32 -15.52
C ALA A 45 11.55 13.33 -15.61
N PRO A 46 12.20 14.49 -15.84
CA PRO A 46 13.65 14.55 -16.08
C PRO A 46 14.49 13.97 -14.93
N TYR A 47 14.02 14.11 -13.68
CA TYR A 47 14.69 13.52 -12.50
C TYR A 47 14.52 12.01 -12.42
N GLU A 48 13.33 11.50 -12.77
CA GLU A 48 13.05 10.05 -12.81
C GLU A 48 13.85 9.39 -13.92
N ARG A 49 13.99 10.06 -15.07
CA ARG A 49 14.77 9.57 -16.21
C ARG A 49 16.26 9.41 -15.88
N ALA A 50 16.87 10.37 -15.17
CA ALA A 50 18.28 10.29 -14.78
C ALA A 50 18.54 9.17 -13.76
N ALA A 51 17.67 9.02 -12.76
CA ALA A 51 17.74 7.93 -11.78
C ALA A 51 17.52 6.56 -12.44
N ASN A 52 16.55 6.46 -13.36
CA ASN A 52 16.24 5.21 -14.06
C ASN A 52 17.31 4.82 -15.10
N HIS A 53 17.97 5.78 -15.75
CA HIS A 53 19.09 5.48 -16.66
C HIS A 53 20.30 4.88 -15.94
N GLY A 54 20.58 5.29 -14.69
CA GLY A 54 21.63 4.68 -13.87
C GLY A 54 21.28 3.26 -13.42
N ALA A 55 20.01 2.99 -13.15
CA ALA A 55 19.53 1.65 -12.81
C ALA A 55 19.46 0.68 -14.01
N ALA A 56 19.32 1.20 -15.24
CA ALA A 56 19.27 0.41 -16.47
C ALA A 56 20.66 0.10 -17.09
N GLN A 57 21.72 0.81 -16.69
CA GLN A 57 23.10 0.60 -17.16
C GLN A 57 23.97 -0.20 -16.17
N GLY A 58 23.37 -0.68 -15.08
CA GLY A 58 24.02 -1.47 -14.04
C GLY A 58 23.61 -2.93 -14.05
N LEU A 59 23.72 -3.59 -15.20
CA LEU A 59 23.85 -5.05 -15.39
C LEU A 59 24.64 -5.31 -16.69
#